data_AF-A0A1G8CQP9-F1
#
_entry.id   AF-A0A1G8CQP9-F1
#
_cell.length_a   1.000
_cell.length_b   1.000
_cell.length_c   1.000
_cell.angle_alpha   90.00
_cell.angle_beta   90.00
_cell.angle_gamma   90.00
#
_symmetry.space_group_name_H-M   'P 1'
#
loop_
_entity.id
_entity.type
_entity.pdbx_description
1 polymer ?
#
loop_
_entity_poly.entity_id
_entity_poly.type
_entity_poly.pdbx_seq_one_letter_code
_entity_poly.pdbx_strand_id
1 'polypeptide(L)'
;MKKYLLPTAALLCATLSYGQQKNAPGEVAAFLFRYANTNLTTAEKNQIAAKLGFVLTGNKDLPFAQDKESRDYPFNAVVYPTDLNKDGKQEIFVWFGNSYTSGNTGSSISLFIKNAAGTYVDNLGFPGLAPDVLATVNKGYPDLLIGGPGMEFPVWRWNGRAYASFKTVNNADYEKLKKTSVEALAIK
;
A
#
# COMPACT_ATOMS: atom_id res chain seq x y z
N MET A 1 43.20 38.84 42.95
CA MET A 1 42.61 37.50 42.68
C MET A 1 41.19 37.71 42.16
N LYS A 2 40.98 37.56 40.83
CA LYS A 2 39.69 37.79 40.16
C LYS A 2 38.80 36.55 40.33
N LYS A 3 37.59 36.75 40.88
CA LYS A 3 36.56 35.70 40.98
C LYS A 3 35.76 35.68 39.69
N TYR A 4 35.74 34.54 38.98
CA TYR A 4 34.88 34.30 37.84
C TYR A 4 33.60 33.59 38.33
N LEU A 5 32.44 34.19 38.07
CA LEU A 5 31.14 33.53 38.16
C LEU A 5 30.95 32.64 36.92
N LEU A 6 30.66 31.35 37.13
CA LEU A 6 30.14 30.44 36.11
C LEU A 6 28.61 30.61 36.03
N PRO A 7 28.01 30.75 34.83
CA PRO A 7 26.56 30.69 34.69
C PRO A 7 26.13 29.22 34.52
N THR A 8 25.23 28.78 35.39
CA THR A 8 24.54 27.49 35.30
C THR A 8 23.58 27.52 34.12
N ALA A 9 23.89 26.77 33.05
CA ALA A 9 22.97 26.58 31.94
C ALA A 9 21.87 25.58 32.37
N ALA A 10 20.65 26.07 32.56
CA ALA A 10 19.47 25.24 32.78
C ALA A 10 19.08 24.57 31.45
N LEU A 11 19.26 23.25 31.38
CA LEU A 11 18.84 22.43 30.26
C LEU A 11 17.32 22.25 30.34
N LEU A 12 16.56 22.97 29.51
CA LEU A 12 15.13 22.68 29.31
C LEU A 12 15.00 21.36 28.54
N CYS A 13 14.70 20.27 29.24
CA CYS A 13 14.15 19.07 28.63
C CYS A 13 12.74 19.37 28.13
N ALA A 14 12.59 19.67 26.84
CA ALA A 14 11.31 19.67 26.17
C ALA A 14 10.80 18.22 26.10
N THR A 15 9.83 17.88 26.94
CA THR A 15 9.07 16.64 26.81
C THR A 15 8.22 16.74 25.53
N LEU A 16 8.66 16.07 24.47
CA LEU A 16 7.81 15.80 23.31
C LEU A 16 6.64 14.96 23.82
N SER A 17 5.45 15.56 23.85
CA SER A 17 4.19 14.88 24.06
C SER A 17 3.99 13.90 22.90
N TYR A 18 4.48 12.68 23.04
CA TYR A 18 4.06 11.55 22.20
C TYR A 18 2.55 11.41 22.43
N GLY A 19 1.75 11.92 21.49
CA GLY A 19 0.30 11.78 21.54
C GLY A 19 -0.04 10.31 21.74
N GLN A 20 -0.91 10.03 22.72
CA GLN A 20 -1.39 8.68 22.99
C GLN A 20 -1.84 8.05 21.67
N GLN A 21 -1.09 7.04 21.25
CA GLN A 21 -1.42 6.24 20.09
C GLN A 21 -2.77 5.59 20.41
N LYS A 22 -3.84 6.02 19.73
CA LYS A 22 -5.14 5.37 19.87
C LYS A 22 -4.92 3.88 19.58
N ASN A 23 -5.21 3.02 20.55
CA ASN A 23 -5.03 1.57 20.41
C ASN A 23 -5.92 0.97 19.30
N ALA A 24 -6.94 1.70 18.85
CA ALA A 24 -7.83 1.33 17.76
C ALA A 24 -7.49 2.04 16.44
N PRO A 25 -7.66 1.38 15.28
CA PRO A 25 -7.53 2.02 13.97
C PRO A 25 -8.53 3.17 13.83
N GLY A 26 -8.15 4.20 13.09
CA GLY A 26 -9.08 5.23 12.63
C GLY A 26 -10.14 4.62 11.71
N GLU A 27 -11.29 5.29 11.55
CA GLU A 27 -12.45 4.70 10.88
C GLU A 27 -12.15 4.20 9.45
N VAL A 28 -11.42 4.99 8.65
CA VAL A 28 -11.02 4.58 7.29
C VAL A 28 -10.18 3.30 7.34
N ALA A 29 -9.19 3.23 8.24
CA ALA A 29 -8.36 2.04 8.40
C ALA A 29 -9.16 0.84 8.91
N ALA A 30 -10.12 1.06 9.82
CA ALA A 30 -10.99 0.01 10.33
C ALA A 30 -11.83 -0.58 9.19
N PHE A 31 -12.44 0.24 8.34
CA PHE A 31 -13.19 -0.24 7.18
C PHE A 31 -12.30 -0.91 6.13
N LEU A 32 -11.11 -0.35 5.86
CA LEU A 32 -10.20 -0.84 4.83
C LEU A 32 -9.68 -2.25 5.17
N PHE A 33 -9.35 -2.50 6.44
CA PHE A 33 -8.76 -3.77 6.88
C PHE A 33 -9.78 -4.74 7.51
N ARG A 34 -11.09 -4.45 7.48
CA ARG A 34 -12.11 -5.25 8.20
C ARG A 34 -12.17 -6.72 7.82
N TYR A 35 -11.77 -7.05 6.58
CA TYR A 35 -11.77 -8.42 6.06
C TYR A 35 -10.36 -8.95 5.76
N ALA A 36 -9.32 -8.18 6.05
CA ALA A 36 -7.95 -8.58 5.77
C ALA A 36 -7.35 -9.31 6.98
N ASN A 37 -6.84 -10.53 6.78
CA ASN A 37 -6.00 -11.15 7.81
C ASN A 37 -4.58 -10.56 7.74
N THR A 38 -4.16 -9.88 8.80
CA THR A 38 -2.90 -9.15 8.83
C THR A 38 -2.35 -9.00 10.24
N ASN A 39 -1.02 -9.04 10.35
CA ASN A 39 -0.30 -8.74 11.59
C ASN A 39 0.07 -7.24 11.72
N LEU A 40 -0.41 -6.39 10.80
CA LEU A 40 -0.15 -4.95 10.86
C LEU A 40 -0.67 -4.37 12.18
N THR A 41 0.17 -3.55 12.80
CA THR A 41 -0.19 -2.75 13.96
C THR A 41 -1.25 -1.71 13.60
N THR A 42 -1.96 -1.21 14.60
CA THR A 42 -2.90 -0.08 14.44
C THR A 42 -2.25 1.13 13.75
N ALA A 43 -1.00 1.46 14.08
CA ALA A 43 -0.29 2.57 13.46
C ALA A 43 -0.03 2.33 11.97
N GLU A 44 0.35 1.11 11.59
CA GLU A 44 0.62 0.77 10.20
C GLU A 44 -0.66 0.77 9.35
N LYS A 45 -1.77 0.25 9.89
CA LYS A 45 -3.09 0.33 9.23
C LYS A 45 -3.49 1.79 8.99
N ASN A 46 -3.31 2.64 10.01
CA ASN A 46 -3.58 4.08 9.90
C ASN A 46 -2.64 4.76 8.90
N GLN A 47 -1.38 4.36 8.85
CA GLN A 47 -0.40 4.90 7.91
C GLN A 47 -0.82 4.62 6.46
N ILE A 48 -1.23 3.39 6.15
CA ILE A 48 -1.70 3.01 4.81
C ILE A 48 -2.98 3.76 4.45
N ALA A 49 -3.95 3.82 5.37
CA ALA A 49 -5.19 4.56 5.16
C ALA A 49 -4.92 6.06 4.89
N ALA A 50 -3.99 6.67 5.63
CA ALA A 50 -3.60 8.06 5.43
C ALA A 50 -2.93 8.30 4.07
N LYS A 51 -2.11 7.35 3.60
CA LYS A 51 -1.47 7.43 2.28
C LYS A 51 -2.45 7.30 1.12
N LEU A 52 -3.46 6.44 1.27
CA LEU A 52 -4.53 6.30 0.26
C LEU A 52 -5.43 7.53 0.17
N GLY A 53 -5.62 8.23 1.29
CA GLY A 53 -6.41 9.46 1.33
C GLY A 53 -7.93 9.28 1.18
N PHE A 54 -8.42 8.03 1.21
CA PHE A 54 -9.85 7.75 1.07
C PHE A 54 -10.67 8.40 2.17
N VAL A 55 -11.90 8.78 1.82
CA VAL A 55 -12.91 9.25 2.77
C VAL A 55 -14.06 8.28 2.85
N LEU A 56 -14.74 8.23 4.01
CA LEU A 56 -15.93 7.40 4.18
C LEU A 56 -17.18 8.08 3.62
N THR A 57 -17.96 7.34 2.84
CA THR A 57 -19.20 7.81 2.20
C THR A 57 -20.42 7.64 3.10
N GLY A 58 -20.34 6.76 4.11
CA GLY A 58 -21.47 6.32 4.94
C GLY A 58 -22.26 5.16 4.33
N ASN A 59 -21.98 4.79 3.07
CA ASN A 59 -22.52 3.59 2.43
C ASN A 59 -21.75 2.36 2.94
N LYS A 60 -22.44 1.28 3.34
CA LYS A 60 -21.78 0.08 3.90
C LYS A 60 -21.19 -0.85 2.84
N ASP A 61 -21.76 -0.81 1.64
CA ASP A 61 -21.40 -1.67 0.51
C ASP A 61 -20.28 -1.04 -0.32
N LEU A 62 -20.34 0.29 -0.51
CA LEU A 62 -19.33 1.10 -1.19
C LEU A 62 -18.79 2.19 -0.23
N PRO A 63 -17.95 1.82 0.76
CA PRO A 63 -17.62 2.70 1.87
C PRO A 63 -16.66 3.84 1.53
N PHE A 64 -15.96 3.79 0.41
CA PHE A 64 -14.88 4.73 0.11
C PHE A 64 -15.21 5.67 -1.04
N ALA A 65 -14.68 6.88 -0.97
CA ALA A 65 -14.50 7.79 -2.09
C ALA A 65 -13.06 8.34 -2.09
N GLN A 66 -12.60 8.88 -3.22
CA GLN A 66 -11.21 9.31 -3.38
C GLN A 66 -10.90 10.56 -2.54
N ASP A 67 -11.90 11.42 -2.38
CA ASP A 67 -11.87 12.68 -1.63
C ASP A 67 -13.32 13.10 -1.28
N LYS A 68 -13.49 14.27 -0.66
CA LYS A 68 -14.80 14.74 -0.21
C LYS A 68 -15.71 15.10 -1.38
N GLU A 69 -15.11 15.56 -2.47
CA GLU A 69 -15.76 16.06 -3.68
C GLU A 69 -16.28 14.90 -4.54
N SER A 70 -15.69 13.71 -4.43
CA SER A 70 -16.03 12.50 -5.18
C SER A 70 -16.96 11.53 -4.45
N ARG A 71 -17.62 11.95 -3.36
CA ARG A 71 -18.52 11.08 -2.56
C ARG A 71 -19.68 10.47 -3.35
N ASP A 72 -20.10 11.11 -4.43
CA ASP A 72 -21.15 10.62 -5.33
C ASP A 72 -20.69 9.48 -6.24
N TYR A 73 -19.39 9.19 -6.25
CA TYR A 73 -18.76 8.10 -7.00
C TYR A 73 -18.09 7.10 -6.06
N PRO A 74 -18.85 6.48 -5.14
CA PRO A 74 -18.26 5.60 -4.14
C PRO A 74 -17.74 4.30 -4.77
N PHE A 75 -16.78 3.68 -4.09
CA PHE A 75 -16.20 2.40 -4.47
C PHE A 75 -15.93 1.53 -3.24
N ASN A 76 -15.55 0.28 -3.51
CA ASN A 76 -15.03 -0.64 -2.51
C ASN A 76 -13.52 -0.82 -2.70
N ALA A 77 -12.84 -1.28 -1.66
CA ALA A 77 -11.42 -1.60 -1.69
C ALA A 77 -11.19 -2.97 -1.06
N VAL A 78 -10.27 -3.73 -1.65
CA VAL A 78 -9.82 -5.02 -1.14
C VAL A 78 -8.34 -4.93 -0.82
N VAL A 79 -7.96 -5.37 0.36
CA VAL A 79 -6.58 -5.40 0.82
C VAL A 79 -6.04 -6.82 0.73
N TYR A 80 -4.88 -6.99 0.09
CA TYR A 80 -4.15 -8.24 0.04
C TYR A 80 -2.81 -8.10 0.78
N PRO A 81 -2.74 -8.49 2.06
CA PRO A 81 -1.48 -8.61 2.78
C PRO A 81 -0.70 -9.82 2.28
N THR A 82 0.55 -9.63 1.88
CA THR A 82 1.42 -10.65 1.29
C THR A 82 2.80 -10.63 1.94
N ASP A 83 3.61 -11.66 1.79
CA ASP A 83 5.04 -11.67 2.15
C ASP A 83 5.82 -12.08 0.91
N LEU A 84 5.98 -11.13 -0.02
CA LEU A 84 6.47 -11.40 -1.38
C LEU A 84 7.93 -11.86 -1.37
N ASN A 85 8.73 -11.31 -0.45
CA ASN A 85 10.15 -11.62 -0.33
C ASN A 85 10.48 -12.67 0.75
N LYS A 86 9.47 -13.15 1.49
CA LYS A 86 9.58 -14.17 2.54
C LYS A 86 10.43 -13.73 3.72
N ASP A 87 10.42 -12.44 4.05
CA ASP A 87 11.15 -11.87 5.19
C ASP A 87 10.31 -11.73 6.46
N GLY A 88 9.03 -12.12 6.40
CA GLY A 88 8.07 -12.04 7.49
C GLY A 88 7.43 -10.66 7.67
N LYS A 89 7.81 -9.67 6.86
CA LYS A 89 7.16 -8.35 6.80
C LYS A 89 6.16 -8.36 5.67
N GLN A 90 4.99 -7.79 5.94
CA GLN A 90 3.92 -7.81 4.95
C GLN A 90 4.11 -6.69 3.91
N GLU A 91 3.99 -7.02 2.62
CA GLU A 91 3.67 -6.09 1.55
C GLU A 91 2.16 -5.98 1.38
N ILE A 92 1.65 -4.76 1.24
CA ILE A 92 0.21 -4.51 1.21
C ILE A 92 -0.21 -4.00 -0.15
N PHE A 93 -0.97 -4.83 -0.86
CA PHE A 93 -1.72 -4.38 -2.02
C PHE A 93 -3.09 -3.88 -1.61
N VAL A 94 -3.56 -2.82 -2.27
CA VAL A 94 -4.93 -2.32 -2.16
C VAL A 94 -5.48 -2.19 -3.57
N TRP A 95 -6.47 -3.01 -3.90
CA TRP A 95 -7.18 -2.98 -5.18
C TRP A 95 -8.54 -2.29 -4.96
N PHE A 96 -8.81 -1.25 -5.73
CA PHE A 96 -9.94 -0.35 -5.47
C PHE A 96 -10.38 0.38 -6.74
N GLY A 97 -11.39 1.23 -6.59
CA GLY A 97 -11.75 2.20 -7.61
C GLY A 97 -12.96 1.79 -8.45
N ASN A 98 -13.22 2.61 -9.45
CA ASN A 98 -14.35 2.56 -10.37
C ASN A 98 -14.00 3.38 -11.62
N SER A 99 -14.94 3.57 -12.55
CA SER A 99 -14.69 4.36 -13.75
C SER A 99 -14.35 5.84 -13.47
N TYR A 100 -14.83 6.41 -12.37
CA TYR A 100 -14.51 7.79 -11.98
C TYR A 100 -13.05 7.95 -11.53
N THR A 101 -12.56 7.02 -10.71
CA THR A 101 -11.20 7.06 -10.14
C THR A 101 -10.14 6.43 -11.03
N SER A 102 -10.53 5.50 -11.90
CA SER A 102 -9.60 4.66 -12.66
C SER A 102 -9.82 4.68 -14.17
N GLY A 103 -10.76 5.50 -14.66
CA GLY A 103 -11.08 5.60 -16.08
C GLY A 103 -11.51 4.26 -16.68
N ASN A 104 -11.09 3.99 -17.92
CA ASN A 104 -11.47 2.77 -18.65
C ASN A 104 -10.94 1.47 -18.02
N THR A 105 -9.94 1.53 -17.14
CA THR A 105 -9.46 0.35 -16.41
C THR A 105 -10.46 -0.12 -15.38
N GLY A 106 -11.32 0.79 -14.87
CA GLY A 106 -12.35 0.48 -13.87
C GLY A 106 -11.83 0.15 -12.47
N SER A 107 -10.52 0.02 -12.29
CA SER A 107 -9.86 -0.18 -11.00
C SER A 107 -8.43 0.35 -10.98
N SER A 108 -7.92 0.53 -9.78
CA SER A 108 -6.57 0.98 -9.45
C SER A 108 -5.93 0.02 -8.46
N ILE A 109 -4.60 0.00 -8.45
CA ILE A 109 -3.81 -0.75 -7.50
C ILE A 109 -2.82 0.19 -6.81
N SER A 110 -2.70 0.03 -5.50
CA SER A 110 -1.59 0.58 -4.71
C SER A 110 -0.81 -0.55 -4.07
N LEU A 111 0.52 -0.44 -4.06
CA LEU A 111 1.42 -1.35 -3.35
C LEU A 111 2.26 -0.56 -2.36
N PHE A 112 2.23 -0.98 -1.10
CA PHE A 112 3.05 -0.45 -0.02
C PHE A 112 4.04 -1.51 0.46
N ILE A 113 5.31 -1.12 0.59
CA ILE A 113 6.38 -1.97 1.10
C ILE A 113 7.09 -1.24 2.24
N LYS A 114 7.48 -1.94 3.30
CA LYS A 114 8.26 -1.34 4.39
C LYS A 114 9.68 -1.00 3.92
N ASN A 115 10.13 0.20 4.22
CA ASN A 115 11.54 0.56 4.07
C ASN A 115 12.38 0.01 5.25
N ALA A 116 13.69 0.26 5.22
CA ALA A 116 14.62 -0.17 6.27
C ALA A 116 14.29 0.39 7.67
N ALA A 117 13.59 1.51 7.75
CA ALA A 117 13.13 2.10 9.00
C ALA A 117 11.81 1.49 9.52
N GLY A 118 11.24 0.51 8.82
CA GLY A 118 9.98 -0.15 9.18
C GLY A 118 8.72 0.63 8.74
N THR A 119 8.89 1.72 8.00
CA THR A 119 7.79 2.59 7.55
C THR A 119 7.30 2.15 6.17
N TYR A 120 5.99 1.99 6.00
CA TYR A 120 5.41 1.74 4.67
C TYR A 120 5.67 2.90 3.71
N VAL A 121 6.14 2.60 2.51
CA VAL A 121 6.33 3.55 1.41
C VAL A 121 5.54 3.11 0.19
N ASP A 122 5.04 4.08 -0.55
CA ASP A 122 4.38 3.87 -1.84
C ASP A 122 5.40 3.29 -2.83
N ASN A 123 5.05 2.17 -3.46
CA ASN A 123 5.89 1.51 -4.44
C ASN A 123 5.24 1.49 -5.82
N LEU A 124 3.93 1.24 -5.86
CA LEU A 124 3.10 1.34 -7.06
C LEU A 124 1.77 2.02 -6.68
N GLY A 125 1.18 2.73 -7.64
CA GLY A 125 -0.05 3.51 -7.45
C GLY A 125 -0.56 4.05 -8.78
N PHE A 126 -1.45 3.32 -9.45
CA PHE A 126 -1.99 3.69 -10.77
C PHE A 126 -3.24 2.87 -11.13
N PRO A 127 -4.03 3.30 -12.13
CA PRO A 127 -5.10 2.48 -12.72
C PRO A 127 -4.55 1.15 -13.24
N GLY A 128 -5.07 0.03 -12.72
CA GLY A 128 -4.57 -1.31 -13.01
C GLY A 128 -5.44 -2.38 -12.37
N LEU A 129 -5.44 -3.57 -12.98
CA LEU A 129 -6.08 -4.76 -12.43
C LEU A 129 -5.28 -5.30 -11.24
N ALA A 130 -5.88 -6.19 -10.45
CA ALA A 130 -5.16 -6.93 -9.42
C ALA A 130 -3.95 -7.67 -10.03
N PRO A 131 -2.75 -7.60 -9.42
CA PRO A 131 -1.55 -8.19 -10.00
C PRO A 131 -1.62 -9.71 -10.16
N ASP A 132 -1.10 -10.18 -11.28
CA ASP A 132 -0.54 -11.53 -11.39
C ASP A 132 0.90 -11.52 -10.88
N VAL A 133 1.22 -12.44 -9.98
CA VAL A 133 2.55 -12.62 -9.42
C VAL A 133 3.26 -13.72 -10.20
N LEU A 134 4.34 -13.36 -10.88
CA LEU A 134 5.09 -14.28 -11.73
C LEU A 134 6.05 -15.13 -10.89
N ALA A 135 6.38 -16.33 -11.39
CA ALA A 135 7.37 -17.19 -10.75
C ALA A 135 8.82 -16.66 -10.86
N THR A 136 9.08 -15.67 -11.71
CA THR A 136 10.40 -15.03 -11.84
C THR A 136 10.65 -14.11 -10.66
N VAL A 137 11.84 -14.20 -10.07
CA VAL A 137 12.23 -13.43 -8.87
C VAL A 137 13.47 -12.61 -9.17
N ASN A 138 13.52 -11.37 -8.67
CA ASN A 138 14.71 -10.53 -8.69
C ASN A 138 14.96 -9.92 -7.30
N LYS A 139 16.16 -10.17 -6.74
CA LYS A 139 16.56 -9.67 -5.42
C LYS A 139 15.53 -9.95 -4.32
N GLY A 140 14.99 -11.18 -4.31
CA GLY A 140 14.04 -11.67 -3.32
C GLY A 140 12.56 -11.46 -3.68
N TYR A 141 12.24 -10.48 -4.53
CA TYR A 141 10.86 -10.17 -4.90
C TYR A 141 10.45 -10.79 -6.24
N PRO A 142 9.23 -11.33 -6.37
CA PRO A 142 8.70 -11.78 -7.65
C PRO A 142 8.44 -10.60 -8.58
N ASP A 143 8.52 -10.84 -9.89
CA ASP A 143 8.02 -9.89 -10.88
C ASP A 143 6.48 -9.81 -10.80
N LEU A 144 5.94 -8.61 -10.99
CA LEU A 144 4.50 -8.36 -10.94
C LEU A 144 4.02 -7.99 -12.35
N LEU A 145 2.97 -8.65 -12.82
CA LEU A 145 2.28 -8.28 -14.05
C LEU A 145 0.99 -7.58 -13.67
N ILE A 146 0.86 -6.32 -14.08
CA ILE A 146 -0.29 -5.48 -13.73
C ILE A 146 -0.90 -4.96 -15.01
N GLY A 147 -1.97 -5.61 -15.45
CA GLY A 147 -2.66 -5.29 -16.68
C GLY A 147 -3.61 -4.09 -16.55
N GLY A 148 -4.18 -3.74 -17.70
CA GLY A 148 -5.28 -2.80 -17.88
C GLY A 148 -5.97 -3.11 -19.22
N PRO A 149 -6.75 -2.18 -19.78
CA PRO A 149 -7.33 -2.34 -21.11
C PRO A 149 -6.23 -2.56 -22.17
N GLY A 150 -6.42 -3.53 -23.07
CA GLY A 150 -5.50 -3.80 -24.18
C GLY A 150 -5.03 -5.25 -24.26
N MET A 151 -3.95 -5.50 -25.01
CA MET A 151 -3.34 -6.82 -25.23
C MET A 151 -1.85 -6.85 -24.86
N GLU A 152 -1.41 -5.84 -24.11
CA GLU A 152 -0.04 -5.64 -23.64
C GLU A 152 -0.02 -5.57 -22.11
N PHE A 153 0.81 -6.41 -21.51
CA PHE A 153 0.80 -6.65 -20.07
C PHE A 153 2.15 -6.23 -19.48
N PRO A 154 2.24 -5.06 -18.84
CA PRO A 154 3.50 -4.57 -18.30
C PRO A 154 3.91 -5.40 -17.08
N VAL A 155 5.19 -5.73 -17.06
CA VAL A 155 5.86 -6.45 -15.98
C VAL A 155 6.75 -5.47 -15.22
N TRP A 156 6.58 -5.46 -13.91
CA TRP A 156 7.32 -4.66 -12.96
C TRP A 156 8.29 -5.56 -12.20
N ARG A 157 9.56 -5.14 -12.16
CA ARG A 157 10.62 -5.87 -11.47
C ARG A 157 11.18 -5.04 -10.33
N TRP A 158 11.38 -5.68 -9.19
CA TRP A 158 12.06 -5.07 -8.06
C TRP A 158 13.52 -4.77 -8.41
N ASN A 159 13.96 -3.52 -8.28
CA ASN A 159 15.35 -3.14 -8.59
C ASN A 159 16.30 -3.16 -7.37
N GLY A 160 15.79 -3.54 -6.18
CA GLY A 160 16.50 -3.44 -4.90
C GLY A 160 16.00 -2.30 -4.00
N ARG A 161 15.16 -1.42 -4.53
CA ARG A 161 14.56 -0.28 -3.80
C ARG A 161 13.08 -0.07 -4.11
N ALA A 162 12.69 -0.25 -5.36
CA ALA A 162 11.31 -0.13 -5.83
C ALA A 162 11.06 -1.05 -7.02
N TYR A 163 9.79 -1.37 -7.26
CA TYR A 163 9.33 -1.92 -8.52
C TYR A 163 9.46 -0.88 -9.62
N ALA A 164 10.13 -1.24 -10.71
CA ALA A 164 10.28 -0.42 -11.89
C ALA A 164 9.77 -1.18 -13.11
N SER A 165 9.35 -0.44 -14.14
CA SER A 165 9.00 -1.04 -15.44
C SER A 165 10.19 -1.86 -15.95
N PHE A 166 9.91 -3.10 -16.37
CA PHE A 166 10.93 -4.03 -16.81
C PHE A 166 10.74 -4.45 -18.26
N LYS A 167 9.56 -4.97 -18.59
CA LYS A 167 9.21 -5.37 -19.96
C LYS A 167 7.70 -5.39 -20.12
N THR A 168 7.26 -5.55 -21.36
CA THR A 168 5.86 -5.82 -21.68
C THR A 168 5.74 -7.23 -22.24
N VAL A 169 4.69 -7.95 -21.83
CA VAL A 169 4.31 -9.26 -22.37
C VAL A 169 3.14 -9.06 -23.31
N ASN A 170 3.16 -9.71 -24.48
CA ASN A 170 2.04 -9.71 -25.41
C ASN A 170 1.01 -10.80 -25.03
N ASN A 171 -0.19 -10.70 -25.60
CA ASN A 171 -1.27 -11.66 -25.34
C ASN A 171 -0.91 -13.13 -25.66
N ALA A 172 -0.12 -13.38 -26.70
CA ALA A 172 0.26 -14.75 -27.08
C ALA A 172 1.17 -15.42 -26.04
N ASP A 173 1.90 -14.63 -25.26
CA ASP A 173 2.82 -15.13 -24.24
C ASP A 173 2.23 -15.06 -22.83
N TYR A 174 1.18 -14.29 -22.60
CA TYR A 174 0.52 -14.13 -21.29
C TYR A 174 0.06 -15.46 -20.69
N GLU A 175 -0.60 -16.32 -21.48
CA GLU A 175 -1.10 -17.62 -21.01
C GLU A 175 0.00 -18.65 -20.73
N LYS A 176 1.18 -18.45 -21.32
CA LYS A 176 2.34 -19.34 -21.12
C LYS A 176 3.09 -19.03 -19.82
N LEU A 177 2.82 -17.88 -19.19
CA LEU A 177 3.48 -17.49 -17.96
C LEU A 177 3.06 -18.38 -16.79
N LYS A 178 4.04 -18.87 -16.02
CA LYS A 178 3.79 -19.43 -14.70
C LYS A 178 3.50 -18.27 -13.73
N LYS A 179 2.24 -18.13 -13.35
CA LYS A 179 1.72 -17.03 -12.54
C LYS A 179 0.71 -17.52 -11.51
N THR A 180 0.51 -16.73 -10.47
CA THR A 180 -0.56 -16.89 -9.47
C THR A 180 -1.16 -15.52 -9.17
N SER A 181 -2.40 -15.46 -8.68
CA SER A 181 -3.00 -14.18 -8.33
C SER A 181 -2.42 -13.66 -7.00
N VAL A 182 -2.39 -12.34 -6.83
CA VAL A 182 -2.07 -11.73 -5.52
C VAL A 182 -3.01 -12.22 -4.41
N GLU A 183 -4.28 -12.49 -4.74
CA GLU A 183 -5.27 -13.03 -3.80
C GLU A 183 -4.89 -14.43 -3.31
N ALA A 184 -4.36 -15.27 -4.20
CA ALA A 184 -3.90 -16.61 -3.82
C ALA A 184 -2.68 -16.57 -2.89
N LEU A 185 -1.86 -15.52 -2.97
CA LEU A 185 -0.73 -15.26 -2.07
C LEU A 185 -1.10 -14.49 -0.81
N ALA A 186 -2.32 -13.96 -0.74
CA ALA A 186 -2.76 -13.19 0.42
C ALA A 186 -2.75 -14.07 1.67
N ILE A 187 -2.27 -13.51 2.77
CA ILE A 187 -2.26 -14.16 4.07
C ILE A 187 -3.72 -14.36 4.51
N LYS A 188 -4.07 -15.62 4.80
CA LYS A 188 -5.43 -16.07 5.15
C LYS A 188 -5.58 -16.27 6.63
#